data_AF-A0A6P2SA26-F1
#
_entry.id   AF-A0A6P2SA26-F1
#
_cell.length_a   1.000
_cell.length_b   1.000
_cell.length_c   1.000
_cell.angle_alpha   90.00
_cell.angle_beta   90.00
_cell.angle_gamma   90.00
#
_symmetry.space_group_name_H-M   'P 1'
#
loop_
_entity.id
_entity.type
_entity.pdbx_description
1 polymer ?
#
loop_
_entity_poly.entity_id
_entity_poly.type
_entity_poly.pdbx_seq_one_letter_code
_entity_poly.pdbx_strand_id
1 'polypeptide(L)'
;MAQPMTVVQQTFINWCIAYSKFQIADAMSISMVSHDVGSYEALVADAQLGKYGYCTEDMVHLGRNLFPAEPGQPRRAGFDAAYALVCTELDEWLSGLVMPMNQISFPPDPAFTPNT
;
A
#
# COMPACT_ATOMS: atom_id res chain seq x y z
N MET A 1 17.42 5.82 -22.77
CA MET A 1 17.78 4.58 -22.05
C MET A 1 17.38 4.82 -20.61
N ALA A 2 16.45 4.04 -20.06
CA ALA A 2 16.06 4.18 -18.65
C ALA A 2 17.30 3.93 -17.78
N GLN A 3 17.63 4.85 -16.88
CA GLN A 3 18.74 4.64 -15.97
C GLN A 3 18.43 3.41 -15.09
N PRO A 4 19.37 2.46 -14.94
CA PRO A 4 19.17 1.34 -14.06
C PRO A 4 18.97 1.85 -12.62
N MET A 5 17.91 1.38 -11.97
CA MET A 5 17.55 1.78 -10.62
C MET A 5 18.65 1.42 -9.62
N THR A 6 19.00 2.36 -8.75
CA THR A 6 20.03 2.13 -7.73
C THR A 6 19.50 1.22 -6.61
N VAL A 7 20.42 0.61 -5.84
CA VAL A 7 20.07 -0.22 -4.67
C VAL A 7 19.25 0.57 -3.64
N VAL A 8 19.58 1.86 -3.44
CA VAL A 8 18.86 2.73 -2.49
C VAL A 8 17.42 2.98 -2.98
N GLN A 9 17.25 3.26 -4.28
CA GLN A 9 15.93 3.44 -4.89
C GLN A 9 15.08 2.16 -4.79
N GLN A 10 15.66 1.00 -5.11
CA GLN A 10 14.97 -0.28 -4.96
C GLN A 10 14.57 -0.56 -3.51
N THR A 11 15.48 -0.31 -2.56
CA THR A 11 15.22 -0.50 -1.13
C THR A 11 14.07 0.39 -0.66
N PHE A 12 14.04 1.64 -1.13
CA PHE A 12 12.95 2.57 -0.84
C PHE A 12 11.61 2.07 -1.41
N ILE A 13 11.57 1.57 -2.65
CA ILE A 13 10.36 0.98 -3.25
C ILE A 13 9.88 -0.22 -2.42
N ASN A 14 10.79 -1.12 -2.05
CA ASN A 14 10.47 -2.29 -1.22
C ASN A 14 9.90 -1.87 0.13
N TRP A 15 10.44 -0.81 0.73
CA TRP A 15 9.92 -0.24 1.97
C TRP A 15 8.49 0.32 1.79
N CYS A 16 8.23 1.04 0.70
CA CYS A 16 6.88 1.53 0.38
C CYS A 16 5.87 0.39 0.20
N ILE A 17 6.26 -0.67 -0.50
CA ILE A 17 5.44 -1.87 -0.69
C ILE A 17 5.15 -2.51 0.66
N ALA A 18 6.18 -2.83 1.45
CA ALA A 18 6.03 -3.52 2.73
C ALA A 18 5.15 -2.73 3.72
N TYR A 19 5.38 -1.42 3.82
CA TYR A 19 4.57 -0.55 4.66
C TYR A 19 3.10 -0.51 4.22
N SER A 20 2.86 -0.35 2.91
CA SER A 20 1.50 -0.31 2.37
C SER A 20 0.76 -1.64 2.58
N LYS A 21 1.43 -2.79 2.39
CA LYS A 21 0.84 -4.11 2.68
C LYS A 21 0.40 -4.24 4.13
N PHE A 22 1.23 -3.77 5.07
CA PHE A 22 0.89 -3.77 6.49
C PHE A 22 -0.35 -2.91 6.77
N GLN A 23 -0.38 -1.68 6.26
CA GLN A 23 -1.52 -0.77 6.46
C GLN A 23 -2.82 -1.29 5.84
N ILE A 24 -2.75 -1.92 4.66
CA ILE A 24 -3.90 -2.58 4.04
C ILE A 24 -4.42 -3.71 4.93
N ALA A 25 -3.53 -4.59 5.40
CA ALA A 25 -3.93 -5.72 6.24
C ALA A 25 -4.52 -5.26 7.58
N ASP A 26 -3.96 -4.21 8.18
CA ASP A 26 -4.49 -3.58 9.40
C ASP A 26 -5.89 -3.00 9.16
N ALA A 27 -6.08 -2.22 8.08
CA ALA A 27 -7.37 -1.65 7.71
C ALA A 27 -8.44 -2.71 7.41
N MET A 28 -8.08 -3.82 6.75
CA MET A 28 -8.96 -4.96 6.52
C MET A 28 -9.32 -5.67 7.84
N SER A 29 -8.37 -5.84 8.75
CA SER A 29 -8.58 -6.49 10.06
C SER A 29 -9.63 -5.77 10.91
N ILE A 30 -9.66 -4.44 10.84
CA ILE A 30 -10.65 -3.61 11.55
C ILE A 30 -11.93 -3.33 10.74
N SER A 31 -12.14 -4.05 9.62
CA SER A 31 -13.29 -3.90 8.72
C SER A 31 -13.47 -2.49 8.12
N MET A 32 -12.39 -1.70 8.01
CA MET A 32 -12.44 -0.34 7.47
C MET A 32 -12.42 -0.31 5.94
N VAL A 33 -12.07 -1.43 5.29
CA VAL A 33 -12.04 -1.62 3.84
C VAL A 33 -12.60 -3.01 3.53
N SER A 34 -13.39 -3.14 2.47
CA SER A 34 -13.96 -4.43 2.05
C SER A 34 -12.89 -5.42 1.58
N HIS A 35 -13.05 -6.70 1.91
CA HIS A 35 -12.15 -7.78 1.48
C HIS A 35 -12.22 -8.10 -0.01
N ASP A 36 -13.21 -7.56 -0.75
CA ASP A 36 -13.46 -7.87 -2.17
C ASP A 36 -12.74 -6.89 -3.13
N VAL A 37 -11.74 -6.17 -2.62
CA VAL A 37 -11.04 -5.15 -3.39
C VAL A 37 -9.93 -5.79 -4.21
N GLY A 38 -10.21 -6.03 -5.50
CA GLY A 38 -9.28 -6.64 -6.45
C GLY A 38 -8.18 -5.73 -7.01
N SER A 39 -8.13 -4.45 -6.63
CA SER A 39 -7.07 -3.52 -7.03
C SER A 39 -6.78 -2.46 -5.96
N TYR A 40 -5.53 -2.04 -5.88
CA TYR A 40 -5.05 -1.00 -4.98
C TYR A 40 -5.71 0.36 -5.25
N GLU A 41 -6.03 0.68 -6.51
CA GLU A 41 -6.75 1.90 -6.87
C GLU A 41 -8.15 1.95 -6.24
N ALA A 42 -8.91 0.86 -6.33
CA ALA A 42 -10.22 0.76 -5.70
C ALA A 42 -10.11 0.87 -4.17
N LEU A 43 -9.04 0.33 -3.60
CA LEU A 43 -8.76 0.41 -2.17
C LEU A 43 -8.47 1.84 -1.70
N VAL A 44 -7.62 2.55 -2.44
CA VAL A 44 -7.30 3.96 -2.20
C VAL A 44 -8.55 4.84 -2.30
N ALA A 45 -9.44 4.55 -3.26
CA ALA A 45 -10.70 5.26 -3.42
C ALA A 45 -11.67 5.00 -2.25
N ASP A 46 -11.83 3.75 -1.82
CA ASP A 46 -12.68 3.35 -0.69
C ASP A 46 -12.22 4.00 0.62
N ALA A 47 -10.91 3.97 0.88
CA ALA A 47 -10.28 4.57 2.06
C ALA A 47 -10.07 6.10 1.96
N GLN A 48 -10.49 6.74 0.87
CA GLN A 48 -10.33 8.18 0.60
C GLN A 48 -8.88 8.68 0.76
N LEU A 49 -7.91 7.86 0.35
CA LEU A 49 -6.49 8.19 0.49
C LEU A 49 -6.03 9.17 -0.58
N GLY A 50 -4.97 9.92 -0.25
CA GLY A 50 -4.35 10.85 -1.19
C GLY A 50 -3.63 10.15 -2.35
N LYS A 51 -3.03 10.94 -3.25
CA LYS A 51 -2.33 10.44 -4.46
C LYS A 51 -1.34 9.29 -4.22
N TYR A 52 -0.66 9.28 -3.07
CA TYR A 52 0.34 8.27 -2.71
C TYR A 52 -0.18 7.23 -1.71
N GLY A 53 -1.50 7.08 -1.61
CA GLY A 53 -2.17 6.03 -0.85
C GLY A 53 -1.72 6.01 0.61
N TYR A 54 -1.16 4.87 1.04
CA TYR A 54 -0.67 4.66 2.40
C TYR A 54 0.73 5.22 2.67
N CYS A 55 1.44 5.78 1.69
CA CYS A 55 2.74 6.38 1.96
C CYS A 55 2.58 7.61 2.86
N THR A 56 3.38 7.69 3.93
CA THR A 56 3.40 8.86 4.81
C THR A 56 4.02 10.08 4.11
N GLU A 57 3.81 11.28 4.65
CA GLU A 57 4.42 12.49 4.09
C GLU A 57 5.95 12.40 4.03
N ASP A 58 6.59 11.80 5.03
CA ASP A 58 8.04 11.60 5.07
C ASP A 58 8.51 10.64 3.96
N MET A 59 7.76 9.57 3.70
CA MET A 59 8.03 8.67 2.58
C MET A 59 7.93 9.41 1.25
N VAL A 60 6.90 10.24 1.08
CA VAL A 60 6.72 11.06 -0.14
C VAL A 60 7.84 12.08 -0.31
N HIS A 61 8.27 12.74 0.77
CA HIS A 61 9.39 13.68 0.73
C HIS A 61 10.71 12.99 0.37
N LEU A 62 10.99 11.84 1.00
CA LEU A 62 12.19 11.06 0.71
C LEU A 62 12.16 10.52 -0.73
N GLY A 63 11.02 10.01 -1.19
CA GLY A 63 10.83 9.51 -2.55
C GLY A 63 11.09 10.59 -3.61
N ARG A 64 10.61 11.82 -3.41
CA ARG A 64 10.89 12.94 -4.32
C ARG A 64 12.37 13.30 -4.41
N ASN A 65 13.13 13.11 -3.32
CA ASN A 65 14.57 13.34 -3.32
C ASN A 65 15.34 12.20 -4.02
N LEU A 66 14.87 10.96 -3.86
CA LEU A 66 15.50 9.77 -4.45
C LEU A 66 15.16 9.59 -5.94
N PHE A 67 14.03 10.11 -6.39
CA PHE A 67 13.54 10.00 -7.76
C PHE A 67 13.27 11.40 -8.35
N PRO A 68 14.34 12.16 -8.68
CA PRO A 68 14.19 13.46 -9.31
C PRO A 68 13.56 13.34 -10.70
N ALA A 69 12.78 14.33 -11.09
CA ALA A 69 12.24 14.42 -12.45
C ALA A 69 13.35 14.73 -13.47
N GLU A 70 13.21 14.21 -14.69
CA GLU A 70 14.10 14.56 -15.79
C GLU A 70 13.90 16.03 -16.23
N PRO A 71 14.92 16.65 -16.86
CA PRO A 71 14.79 18.01 -17.40
C PRO A 71 13.58 18.13 -18.34
N GLY A 72 12.71 19.11 -18.09
CA GLY A 72 11.50 19.34 -18.88
C GLY A 72 10.27 18.55 -18.43
N GLN A 73 10.39 17.66 -17.45
CA GLN A 73 9.24 16.97 -16.85
C GLN A 73 8.72 17.72 -15.61
N PRO A 74 7.44 17.49 -15.23
CA PRO A 74 6.91 17.98 -13.96
C PRO A 74 7.77 17.52 -12.79
N ARG A 75 7.96 18.38 -11.78
CA ARG A 75 8.84 18.12 -10.62
C ARG A 75 8.61 16.78 -9.90
N ARG A 76 7.39 16.23 -10.01
CA ARG A 76 6.98 14.97 -9.35
C ARG A 76 7.07 13.74 -10.26
N ALA A 77 7.37 13.90 -11.55
CA ALA A 77 7.30 12.83 -12.54
C ALA A 77 8.20 11.63 -12.21
N GLY A 78 9.42 11.89 -11.69
CA GLY A 78 10.34 10.83 -11.30
C GLY A 78 9.76 9.94 -10.19
N PHE A 79 9.28 10.56 -9.12
CA PHE A 79 8.66 9.82 -8.01
C PHE A 79 7.31 9.21 -8.41
N ASP A 80 6.52 9.88 -9.24
CA ASP A 80 5.25 9.32 -9.74
C ASP A 80 5.47 8.02 -10.53
N ALA A 81 6.53 7.96 -11.35
CA ALA A 81 6.91 6.74 -12.07
C ALA A 81 7.38 5.62 -11.12
N ALA A 82 8.15 5.95 -10.09
CA ALA A 82 8.58 4.98 -9.08
C ALA A 82 7.39 4.47 -8.25
N TYR A 83 6.45 5.35 -7.92
CA TYR A 83 5.24 4.98 -7.18
C TYR A 83 4.30 4.10 -8.00
N ALA A 84 4.26 4.26 -9.33
CA ALA A 84 3.51 3.35 -10.19
C ALA A 84 3.98 1.89 -10.05
N LEU A 85 5.28 1.65 -9.84
CA LEU A 85 5.81 0.31 -9.56
C LEU A 85 5.29 -0.23 -8.22
N VAL A 86 5.19 0.63 -7.20
CA VAL A 86 4.59 0.26 -5.90
C VAL A 86 3.13 -0.15 -6.10
N CYS A 87 2.36 0.62 -6.88
CA CYS A 87 0.96 0.29 -7.17
C CYS A 87 0.82 -1.05 -7.91
N THR A 88 1.62 -1.31 -8.96
CA THR A 88 1.59 -2.58 -9.69
C THR A 88 1.86 -3.77 -8.76
N GLU A 89 2.87 -3.68 -7.91
CA GLU A 89 3.19 -4.74 -6.95
C GLU A 89 2.09 -4.96 -5.90
N LEU A 90 1.38 -3.91 -5.52
CA LEU A 90 0.23 -4.01 -4.61
C LEU A 90 -0.99 -4.60 -5.32
N ASP A 91 -1.25 -4.25 -6.57
CA ASP A 91 -2.31 -4.85 -7.39
C ASP A 91 -2.08 -6.36 -7.58
N GLU A 92 -0.87 -6.77 -7.94
CA GLU A 92 -0.50 -8.19 -8.06
C GLU A 92 -0.68 -8.92 -6.73
N TRP A 93 -0.23 -8.31 -5.63
CA TRP A 93 -0.40 -8.89 -4.30
C TRP A 93 -1.87 -9.03 -3.89
N LEU A 94 -2.71 -8.02 -4.15
CA LEU A 94 -4.14 -8.03 -3.83
C LEU A 94 -4.90 -9.03 -4.68
N SER A 95 -4.61 -9.10 -5.98
CA SER A 95 -5.25 -10.08 -6.88
C SER A 95 -4.90 -11.53 -6.54
N GLY A 96 -3.73 -11.76 -5.95
CA GLY A 96 -3.31 -13.07 -5.44
C GLY A 96 -3.80 -13.38 -4.01
N LEU A 97 -4.39 -12.41 -3.32
CA LEU A 97 -4.83 -12.53 -1.93
C LEU A 97 -6.15 -13.32 -1.85
N VAL A 98 -6.10 -14.63 -2.05
CA VAL A 98 -7.21 -15.52 -1.68
C VAL A 98 -7.20 -15.65 -0.16
N MET A 99 -7.70 -14.65 0.57
CA MET A 99 -7.91 -14.75 2.02
C MET A 99 -8.97 -15.82 2.27
N PRO A 100 -8.64 -16.98 2.87
CA PRO A 100 -9.66 -17.93 3.22
C PRO A 100 -10.41 -17.33 4.42
N MET A 101 -11.65 -16.90 4.19
CA MET A 101 -12.52 -16.21 5.17
C MET A 101 -12.71 -16.98 6.50
N ASN A 102 -12.23 -18.21 6.59
CA ASN A 102 -12.31 -19.08 7.78
C ASN A 102 -11.11 -18.95 8.75
N GLN A 103 -10.10 -18.12 8.47
CA GLN A 103 -8.93 -17.97 9.36
C GLN A 103 -8.93 -16.70 10.22
N ILE A 104 -9.91 -15.80 10.05
CA ILE A 104 -10.09 -14.66 10.95
C ILE A 104 -10.84 -15.17 12.20
N SER A 105 -10.09 -15.69 13.17
CA SER A 105 -10.61 -15.90 14.52
C SER A 105 -10.74 -14.55 15.19
N PHE A 106 -11.96 -14.02 15.24
CA PHE A 106 -12.29 -12.92 16.12
C PHE A 106 -12.06 -13.37 17.58
N PRO A 107 -11.43 -12.56 18.43
CA PRO A 107 -11.36 -12.87 19.85
C PRO A 107 -12.78 -13.06 20.39
N PRO A 108 -13.00 -14.06 21.27
CA PRO A 108 -14.32 -14.29 21.85
C PRO A 108 -14.79 -13.04 22.58
N ASP A 109 -16.06 -12.68 22.36
CA ASP A 109 -16.69 -11.51 22.97
C ASP A 109 -16.60 -11.61 24.51
N PRO A 110 -15.94 -10.65 25.20
CA PRO A 110 -15.81 -10.68 26.65
C PRO A 110 -17.16 -10.54 27.39
N ALA A 111 -18.27 -10.27 26.69
CA ALA A 111 -19.60 -10.19 27.28
C ALA A 111 -20.32 -11.54 27.50
N PHE A 112 -19.76 -12.67 27.05
CA PHE A 112 -20.41 -13.98 27.23
C PHE A 112 -20.00 -14.63 28.56
N THR A 113 -20.62 -14.22 29.66
CA THR A 113 -20.68 -15.05 30.87
C THR A 113 -21.85 -16.03 30.74
N PRO A 114 -21.62 -17.35 30.56
CA PRO A 114 -22.69 -18.32 30.71
C PRO A 114 -23.09 -18.35 32.18
N ASN A 115 -24.28 -17.85 32.49
CA ASN A 115 -24.90 -18.09 33.80
C ASN A 115 -25.14 -19.59 33.94
N THR A 116 -24.39 -20.25 34.82
CA THR A 116 -24.81 -21.48 35.48
C THR A 116 -24.25 -21.52 36.89
#